data_AF-A0A256WHD0-F1
#
_entry.id   AF-A0A256WHD0-F1
#
_cell.length_a   1.000
_cell.length_b   1.000
_cell.length_c   1.000
_cell.angle_alpha   90.00
_cell.angle_beta   90.00
_cell.angle_gamma   90.00
#
_symmetry.space_group_name_H-M   'P 1'
#
loop_
_entity.id
_entity.type
_entity.pdbx_description
1 polymer ?
#
loop_
_entity_poly.entity_id
_entity_poly.type
_entity_poly.pdbx_seq_one_letter_code
_entity_poly.pdbx_strand_id
1 'polypeptide(L)'
;NYSYFIEKRTQLLAEVDSSTITIKNAQSSKPRIKTLNKLKKQKEAEERNRLYRQNKDILDRLKSVEEEIKVLEENKANVESQLCNPTILKNSKKVQNLMINLKKINQELATLTRTRDGLILKINEI
;
A
#
# COMPACT_ATOMS: atom_id res chain seq x y z
N ASN A 1 -12.19 15.66 -51.09
CA ASN A 1 -13.39 16.46 -51.42
C ASN A 1 -14.23 16.61 -50.15
N TYR A 2 -14.13 17.76 -49.48
CA TYR A 2 -14.66 17.98 -48.11
C TYR A 2 -16.19 18.24 -48.09
N SER A 3 -16.78 18.51 -49.25
CA SER A 3 -18.21 18.74 -49.46
C SER A 3 -19.09 17.57 -49.00
N TYR A 4 -18.68 16.32 -49.29
CA TYR A 4 -19.41 15.11 -48.89
C TYR A 4 -19.58 15.01 -47.37
N PHE A 5 -18.58 15.43 -46.60
CA PHE A 5 -18.63 15.38 -45.14
C PHE A 5 -19.53 16.46 -44.53
N ILE A 6 -19.61 17.63 -45.17
CA ILE A 6 -20.51 18.71 -44.74
C ILE A 6 -21.95 18.32 -45.00
N GLU A 7 -22.25 17.76 -46.17
CA GLU A 7 -23.61 17.33 -46.55
C GLU A 7 -24.11 16.16 -45.67
N LYS A 8 -23.24 15.19 -45.35
CA LYS A 8 -23.56 14.12 -44.40
C LYS A 8 -23.83 14.64 -43.00
N ARG A 9 -23.09 15.66 -42.56
CA ARG A 9 -23.28 16.28 -41.24
C ARG A 9 -24.58 17.09 -41.18
N THR A 10 -24.96 17.77 -42.25
CA THR A 10 -26.23 18.51 -42.29
C THR A 10 -27.45 17.59 -42.30
N GLN A 11 -27.37 16.43 -42.97
CA GLN A 11 -28.45 15.41 -42.92
C GLN A 11 -28.65 14.87 -41.51
N LEU A 12 -27.57 14.53 -40.79
CA LEU A 12 -27.65 14.02 -39.43
C LEU A 12 -28.25 15.05 -38.46
N LEU A 13 -27.94 16.33 -38.62
CA LEU A 13 -28.53 17.39 -37.79
C LEU A 13 -30.03 17.56 -38.07
N ALA A 14 -30.47 17.48 -39.32
CA ALA A 14 -31.88 17.59 -39.69
C ALA A 14 -32.74 16.39 -39.21
N GLU A 15 -32.18 15.18 -39.19
CA GLU A 15 -32.83 13.99 -38.60
C GLU A 15 -32.98 14.09 -37.07
N VAL A 16 -31.99 14.70 -36.40
CA VAL A 16 -32.04 14.94 -34.94
C VAL A 16 -33.08 16.01 -34.59
N ASP A 17 -33.21 17.07 -35.39
CA ASP A 17 -34.22 18.11 -35.15
C ASP A 17 -35.66 17.61 -35.38
N SER A 18 -35.85 16.69 -36.33
CA SER A 18 -37.17 16.08 -36.60
C SER A 18 -37.58 15.08 -35.50
N SER A 19 -36.62 14.36 -34.92
CA SER A 19 -36.85 13.38 -33.85
C SER A 19 -36.90 14.00 -32.44
N THR A 20 -36.34 15.20 -32.23
CA THR A 20 -36.35 15.89 -30.93
C THR A 20 -37.72 16.48 -30.55
N ILE A 21 -38.65 16.63 -31.49
CA ILE A 21 -40.03 17.04 -31.17
C ILE A 21 -40.79 15.88 -30.51
N THR A 22 -40.49 14.63 -30.86
CA THR A 22 -41.19 13.43 -30.33
C THR A 22 -40.56 12.87 -29.04
N ILE A 23 -39.29 13.16 -28.76
CA ILE A 23 -38.54 12.58 -27.63
C ILE A 23 -38.39 13.56 -26.44
N LYS A 24 -39.17 14.65 -26.35
CA LYS A 24 -39.07 15.55 -25.17
C LYS A 24 -39.64 14.97 -23.87
N ASN A 25 -40.36 13.85 -23.90
CA ASN A 25 -41.05 13.31 -22.73
C ASN A 25 -40.40 12.09 -22.03
N ALA A 26 -39.22 11.60 -22.44
CA ALA A 26 -38.73 10.30 -21.93
C ALA A 26 -37.24 10.15 -21.56
N GLN A 27 -36.38 11.17 -21.65
CA GLN A 27 -34.94 10.96 -21.42
C GLN A 27 -34.24 12.10 -20.69
N SER A 28 -34.32 12.12 -19.36
CA SER A 28 -33.46 13.01 -18.54
C SER A 28 -32.84 12.35 -17.31
N SER A 29 -32.89 11.02 -17.16
CA SER A 29 -32.39 10.34 -15.95
C SER A 29 -30.95 9.79 -16.02
N LYS A 30 -30.31 9.73 -17.20
CA LYS A 30 -28.98 9.09 -17.37
C LYS A 30 -27.73 9.96 -17.09
N PRO A 31 -27.70 11.30 -17.20
CA PRO A 31 -26.47 12.08 -16.94
C PRO A 31 -26.11 12.17 -15.46
N ARG A 32 -27.10 12.31 -14.56
CA ARG A 32 -26.89 12.52 -13.11
C ARG A 32 -26.23 11.33 -12.41
N ILE A 33 -26.49 10.10 -12.86
CA ILE A 33 -25.98 8.88 -12.22
C ILE A 33 -24.47 8.71 -12.47
N LYS A 34 -23.99 9.05 -13.67
CA LYS A 34 -22.55 8.98 -14.01
C LYS A 34 -21.73 10.02 -13.22
N THR A 35 -22.24 11.24 -13.06
CA THR A 35 -21.61 12.28 -12.23
C THR A 35 -21.67 11.96 -10.75
N LEU A 36 -22.78 11.41 -10.24
CA LEU A 36 -22.89 10.95 -8.85
C LEU A 36 -21.86 9.84 -8.53
N ASN A 37 -21.71 8.86 -9.43
CA ASN A 37 -20.72 7.81 -9.28
C ASN A 37 -19.27 8.33 -9.34
N LYS A 38 -18.99 9.33 -10.19
CA LYS A 38 -17.67 9.99 -10.24
C LYS A 38 -17.36 10.72 -8.93
N LEU A 39 -18.33 11.47 -8.39
CA LEU A 39 -18.17 12.19 -7.12
C LEU A 39 -18.02 11.24 -5.93
N LYS A 40 -18.74 10.11 -5.90
CA LYS A 40 -18.56 9.06 -4.89
C LYS A 40 -17.14 8.48 -4.92
N LYS A 41 -16.65 8.11 -6.11
CA LYS A 41 -15.28 7.61 -6.29
C LYS A 41 -14.22 8.64 -5.89
N GLN A 42 -14.46 9.91 -6.18
CA GLN A 42 -13.55 10.98 -5.78
C GLN A 42 -13.48 11.12 -4.26
N LYS A 43 -14.63 11.15 -3.57
CA LYS A 43 -14.68 11.19 -2.10
C LYS A 43 -14.01 9.96 -1.47
N GLU A 44 -14.26 8.77 -2.00
CA GLU A 44 -13.62 7.54 -1.52
C GLU A 44 -12.10 7.59 -1.69
N ALA A 45 -11.61 8.10 -2.83
CA ALA A 45 -10.17 8.28 -3.05
C ALA A 45 -9.56 9.35 -2.14
N GLU A 46 -10.28 10.43 -1.85
CA GLU A 46 -9.86 11.48 -0.92
C GLU A 46 -9.77 10.97 0.51
N GLU A 47 -10.76 10.19 0.98
CA GLU A 47 -10.74 9.54 2.31
C GLU A 47 -9.58 8.55 2.42
N ARG A 48 -9.36 7.72 1.39
CA ARG A 48 -8.21 6.81 1.35
C ARG A 48 -6.88 7.55 1.38
N ASN A 49 -6.76 8.63 0.63
CA ASN A 49 -5.55 9.44 0.59
C ASN A 49 -5.31 10.15 1.93
N ARG A 50 -6.37 10.60 2.61
CA ARG A 50 -6.30 11.20 3.94
C ARG A 50 -5.76 10.20 4.97
N LEU A 51 -6.36 9.02 5.04
CA LEU A 51 -5.90 7.94 5.94
C LEU A 51 -4.45 7.52 5.63
N TYR A 52 -4.10 7.39 4.35
CA TYR A 52 -2.73 7.09 3.96
C TYR A 52 -1.75 8.15 4.43
N ARG A 53 -2.07 9.45 4.25
CA ARG A 53 -1.19 10.54 4.70
C ARG A 53 -1.00 10.56 6.21
N GLN A 54 -2.04 10.23 6.97
CA GLN A 54 -1.96 10.16 8.43
C GLN A 54 -1.09 8.98 8.90
N ASN A 55 -1.18 7.84 8.22
CA ASN A 55 -0.53 6.60 8.66
C ASN A 55 0.83 6.37 8.02
N LYS A 56 1.18 7.10 6.94
CA LYS A 56 2.40 6.87 6.15
C LYS A 56 3.65 6.85 7.01
N ASP A 57 3.83 7.84 7.88
CA ASP A 57 5.04 7.95 8.70
C ASP A 57 5.16 6.77 9.69
N ILE A 58 4.02 6.26 10.19
CA ILE A 58 3.99 5.11 11.11
C ILE A 58 4.28 3.82 10.33
N LEU A 59 3.72 3.67 9.13
CA LEU A 59 3.97 2.53 8.24
C LEU A 59 5.41 2.46 7.76
N ASP A 60 6.02 3.60 7.41
CA ASP A 60 7.43 3.66 6.97
C ASP A 60 8.37 3.28 8.13
N ARG A 61 8.07 3.72 9.36
CA ARG A 61 8.78 3.29 10.57
C ARG A 61 8.59 1.80 10.84
N LEU A 62 7.36 1.28 10.71
CA LEU A 62 7.07 -0.13 10.90
C LEU A 62 7.88 -1.00 9.94
N LYS A 63 7.90 -0.63 8.65
CA LYS A 63 8.68 -1.32 7.62
C LYS A 63 10.18 -1.31 7.93
N SER A 64 10.71 -0.19 8.42
CA SER A 64 12.11 -0.08 8.79
C SER A 64 12.46 -1.02 9.96
N VAL A 65 11.62 -1.04 10.99
CA VAL A 65 11.76 -1.94 12.15
C VAL A 65 11.65 -3.41 11.73
N GLU A 66 10.74 -3.74 10.81
CA GLU A 66 10.60 -5.11 10.29
C GLU A 66 11.83 -5.59 9.52
N GLU A 67 12.45 -4.74 8.70
CA GLU A 67 13.69 -5.12 8.01
C GLU A 67 14.85 -5.29 8.98
N GLU A 68 14.95 -4.43 10.01
CA GLU A 68 15.96 -4.58 11.08
C GLU A 68 15.78 -5.90 11.84
N ILE A 69 14.55 -6.26 12.20
CA ILE A 69 14.24 -7.55 12.84
C ILE A 69 14.68 -8.71 11.95
N LYS A 70 14.33 -8.68 10.67
CA LYS A 70 14.68 -9.74 9.72
C LYS A 70 16.20 -9.94 9.60
N VAL A 71 16.96 -8.85 9.50
CA VAL A 71 18.43 -8.92 9.47
C VAL A 71 18.99 -9.50 10.77
N LEU A 72 18.45 -9.11 11.92
CA LEU A 72 18.87 -9.66 13.22
C LEU A 72 18.51 -11.13 13.39
N GLU A 73 17.36 -11.58 12.87
CA GLU A 73 16.96 -12.99 12.86
C GLU A 73 17.89 -13.83 11.98
N GLU A 74 18.28 -13.33 10.80
CA GLU A 74 19.26 -14.00 9.94
C GLU A 74 20.63 -14.09 10.62
N ASN A 75 21.08 -12.99 11.24
CA ASN A 75 22.32 -12.97 12.00
C ASN A 75 22.29 -13.94 13.19
N LYS A 76 21.15 -14.03 13.90
CA LYS A 76 20.94 -15.00 14.97
C LYS A 76 21.07 -16.44 14.46
N ALA A 77 20.39 -16.77 13.37
CA ALA A 77 20.43 -18.10 12.76
C ALA A 77 21.86 -18.48 12.34
N ASN A 78 22.63 -17.53 11.78
CA ASN A 78 24.03 -17.74 11.43
C ASN A 78 24.90 -18.01 12.68
N VAL A 79 24.73 -17.24 13.75
CA VAL A 79 25.46 -17.45 15.02
C VAL A 79 25.11 -18.81 15.64
N GLU A 80 23.84 -19.19 15.63
CA GLU A 80 23.38 -20.50 16.11
C GLU A 80 23.97 -21.65 15.28
N SER A 81 24.00 -21.52 13.95
CA SER A 81 24.65 -22.47 13.05
C SER A 81 26.14 -22.63 13.35
N GLN A 82 26.84 -21.53 13.64
CA GLN A 82 28.25 -21.56 14.05
C GLN A 82 28.45 -22.25 15.41
N LEU A 83 27.53 -22.05 16.35
CA LEU A 83 27.55 -22.74 17.65
C LEU A 83 27.27 -24.24 17.53
N CYS A 84 26.62 -24.70 16.47
CA CYS A 84 26.48 -26.13 16.18
C CYS A 84 27.72 -26.74 15.49
N ASN A 85 28.68 -25.94 15.05
CA ASN A 85 29.84 -26.43 14.30
C ASN A 85 30.94 -26.98 15.25
N PRO A 86 31.33 -28.27 15.13
CA PRO A 86 32.33 -28.88 16.01
C PRO A 86 33.72 -28.22 15.93
N THR A 87 34.08 -27.60 14.79
CA THR A 87 35.36 -26.88 14.65
C THR A 87 35.39 -25.60 15.47
N ILE A 88 34.24 -24.93 15.62
CA ILE A 88 34.09 -23.72 16.43
C ILE A 88 34.02 -24.08 17.90
N LEU A 89 33.31 -25.16 18.25
CA LEU A 89 33.17 -25.66 19.62
C LEU A 89 34.51 -26.05 20.27
N LYS A 90 35.51 -26.46 19.47
CA LYS A 90 36.88 -26.70 19.96
C LYS A 90 37.58 -25.44 20.46
N ASN A 91 37.13 -24.25 20.07
CA ASN A 91 37.72 -22.98 20.47
C ASN A 91 36.81 -22.24 21.46
N SER A 92 37.09 -22.42 22.75
CA SER A 92 36.33 -21.80 23.85
C SER A 92 36.18 -20.27 23.73
N LYS A 93 37.23 -19.56 23.30
CA LYS A 93 37.19 -18.10 23.12
C LYS A 93 36.21 -17.68 22.02
N LYS A 94 36.17 -18.42 20.91
CA LYS A 94 35.19 -18.17 19.83
C LYS A 94 33.77 -18.42 20.29
N VAL A 95 33.53 -19.51 21.03
CA VAL A 95 32.21 -19.84 21.59
C VAL A 95 31.72 -18.74 22.53
N GLN A 96 32.56 -18.27 23.45
CA GLN A 96 32.20 -17.18 24.36
C GLN A 96 31.81 -15.90 23.62
N ASN A 97 32.57 -15.51 22.60
CA ASN A 97 32.23 -14.36 21.76
C ASN A 97 30.89 -14.54 21.04
N LEU A 98 30.62 -15.73 20.49
CA LEU A 98 29.34 -16.03 19.84
C LEU A 98 28.17 -15.99 20.82
N MET A 99 28.34 -16.48 22.05
CA MET A 99 27.30 -16.40 23.08
C MET A 99 27.01 -14.96 23.52
N ILE A 100 28.05 -14.12 23.64
CA ILE A 100 27.88 -12.69 23.93
C ILE A 100 27.12 -11.99 22.80
N ASN A 101 27.51 -12.28 21.54
CA ASN A 101 26.83 -11.75 20.37
C ASN A 101 25.37 -12.20 20.31
N LEU A 102 25.10 -13.48 20.56
CA LEU A 102 23.75 -14.04 20.61
C LEU A 102 22.89 -13.36 21.68
N LYS A 103 23.46 -13.12 22.87
CA LYS A 103 22.77 -12.37 23.94
C LYS A 103 22.42 -10.95 23.49
N LYS A 104 23.36 -10.24 22.84
CA LYS A 104 23.13 -8.89 22.33
C LYS A 104 22.01 -8.88 21.27
N ILE A 105 22.07 -9.79 20.30
CA ILE A 105 21.05 -9.92 19.24
C ILE A 105 19.67 -10.19 19.84
N ASN A 106 19.58 -11.10 20.82
CA ASN A 106 18.31 -11.38 21.49
C ASN A 106 17.76 -10.16 22.27
N GLN A 107 18.63 -9.37 22.91
CA GLN A 107 18.21 -8.13 23.58
C GLN A 107 17.68 -7.10 22.57
N GLU A 108 18.39 -6.92 21.46
CA GLU A 108 18.02 -5.99 20.39
C GLU A 108 16.69 -6.39 19.74
N LEU A 109 16.52 -7.68 19.41
CA LEU A 109 15.26 -8.24 18.92
C LEU A 109 14.10 -8.00 19.89
N ALA A 110 14.32 -8.19 21.20
CA ALA A 110 13.28 -7.94 22.19
C ALA A 110 12.86 -6.45 22.23
N THR A 111 13.82 -5.53 22.09
CA THR A 111 13.51 -4.10 22.04
C THR A 111 12.78 -3.70 20.76
N LEU A 112 13.19 -4.22 19.61
CA LEU A 112 12.55 -3.94 18.33
C LEU A 112 11.16 -4.55 18.26
N THR A 113 10.96 -5.76 18.79
CA THR A 113 9.63 -6.39 18.87
C THR A 113 8.68 -5.53 19.69
N ARG A 114 9.09 -5.04 20.86
CA ARG A 114 8.26 -4.11 21.66
C ARG A 114 7.95 -2.82 20.92
N THR A 115 8.92 -2.29 20.17
CA THR A 115 8.74 -1.08 19.37
C THR A 115 7.73 -1.31 18.24
N ARG A 116 7.84 -2.44 17.53
CA ARG A 116 6.90 -2.88 16.50
C ARG A 116 5.48 -3.00 17.05
N ASP A 117 5.32 -3.68 18.19
CA ASP A 117 4.02 -3.87 18.82
C ASP A 117 3.40 -2.51 19.23
N GLY A 118 4.22 -1.59 19.75
CA GLY A 118 3.78 -0.22 20.05
C GLY A 118 3.38 0.60 18.81
N LEU A 119 4.04 0.40 17.66
CA LEU A 119 3.65 1.04 16.40
C LEU A 119 2.33 0.46 15.87
N ILE A 120 2.13 -0.85 16.00
CA ILE A 120 0.88 -1.53 15.59
C ILE A 120 -0.30 -1.00 16.44
N LEU A 121 -0.12 -0.86 17.76
CA LEU A 121 -1.15 -0.27 18.62
C LEU A 121 -1.52 1.15 18.18
N LYS A 122 -0.53 1.99 17.85
CA LYS A 122 -0.79 3.35 17.35
C LYS A 122 -1.55 3.39 16.04
N ILE A 123 -1.36 2.41 15.15
CA ILE A 123 -2.14 2.31 13.91
C ILE A 123 -3.60 1.96 14.22
N ASN A 124 -3.83 1.08 15.20
CA ASN A 124 -5.17 0.63 15.57
C ASN A 124 -5.99 1.67 16.36
N GLU A 125 -5.33 2.65 16.99
CA GLU A 125 -5.96 3.74 17.73
C GLU A 125 -6.41 4.92 16.84
N ILE A 126 -6.00 4.96 15.56
CA ILE A 126 -6.33 6.01 14.57
C ILE A 126 -7.54 5.60 13.73
#